data_AF-A0A4R3NIT9-F1
#
_entry.id   AF-A0A4R3NIT9-F1
#
_cell.length_a   1.000
_cell.length_b   1.000
_cell.length_c   1.000
_cell.angle_alpha   90.00
_cell.angle_beta   90.00
_cell.angle_gamma   90.00
#
_symmetry.space_group_name_H-M   'P 1'
#
loop_
_entity.id
_entity.type
_entity.pdbx_description
1 polymer ?
#
loop_
_entity_poly.entity_id
_entity_poly.type
_entity_poly.pdbx_seq_one_letter_code
_entity_poly.pdbx_strand_id
1 'polypeptide(L)' 'MTLLTLKITYMTGFELKLWRRGMNWDQERAAEELGVSVRSYKRYEKAQNVAKLIELATFALSTKNDKGIG' A
#
# COMPACT_ATOMS: atom_id res chain seq x y z
N MET A 1 24.88 -8.38 -2.32
CA MET A 1 23.65 -9.23 -2.30
C MET A 1 23.03 -9.34 -0.89
N THR A 2 22.95 -8.27 -0.09
CA THR A 2 22.30 -8.31 1.26
C THR A 2 21.43 -7.11 1.60
N LEU A 3 21.58 -5.97 0.89
CA LEU A 3 20.73 -4.78 1.12
C LEU A 3 19.56 -4.65 0.14
N LEU A 4 19.65 -5.25 -1.06
CA LEU A 4 18.57 -5.20 -2.04
C LEU A 4 17.41 -6.16 -1.68
N THR A 5 17.73 -7.31 -1.10
CA THR A 5 16.76 -8.37 -0.76
C THR A 5 15.84 -7.98 0.41
N LEU A 6 16.34 -7.20 1.38
CA LEU A 6 15.54 -6.65 2.48
C LEU A 6 14.59 -5.53 2.02
N LYS A 7 14.97 -4.77 0.98
CA LYS A 7 14.19 -3.64 0.46
C LYS A 7 12.94 -4.10 -0.32
N ILE A 8 12.94 -5.32 -0.86
CA ILE A 8 11.80 -5.90 -1.60
C ILE A 8 10.77 -6.54 -0.64
N THR A 9 11.11 -6.80 0.62
CA THR A 9 10.26 -7.61 1.53
C THR A 9 9.41 -6.83 2.52
N TYR A 10 9.71 -5.57 2.78
CA TYR A 10 8.98 -4.77 3.76
C TYR A 10 8.50 -3.47 3.14
N MET A 11 7.19 -3.40 2.88
CA MET A 11 6.56 -2.17 2.45
C MET A 11 6.61 -1.13 3.58
N THR A 12 7.23 0.00 3.31
CA THR A 12 7.29 1.15 4.22
C THR A 12 6.05 2.04 4.06
N GLY A 13 5.82 2.94 5.01
CA GLY A 13 4.77 3.95 4.88
C GLY A 13 4.95 4.87 3.66
N PHE A 14 6.20 5.11 3.25
CA PHE A 14 6.51 5.85 2.04
C PHE A 14 6.04 5.13 0.77
N GLU A 15 6.31 3.82 0.67
CA GLU A 15 5.86 3.01 -0.47
C GLU A 15 4.33 2.90 -0.52
N LEU A 16 3.67 2.82 0.64
CA LEU A 16 2.21 2.87 0.73
C LEU A 16 1.63 4.17 0.20
N LYS A 17 2.26 5.30 0.53
CA LYS A 17 1.89 6.61 -0.02
C LYS A 17 2.10 6.67 -1.53
N LEU A 18 3.20 6.12 -2.03
CA LEU A 18 3.50 6.09 -3.46
C LEU A 18 2.47 5.23 -4.21
N TRP A 19 2.14 4.05 -3.70
CA TRP A 19 1.14 3.15 -4.25
C TRP A 19 -0.20 3.85 -4.46
N ARG A 20 -0.80 4.43 -3.40
CA ARG A 20 -2.12 5.07 -3.56
C ARG A 20 -2.10 6.27 -4.51
N ARG A 21 -0.98 6.99 -4.59
CA ARG A 21 -0.82 8.09 -5.55
C ARG A 21 -0.77 7.56 -6.98
N GLY A 22 -0.12 6.41 -7.20
CA GLY A 22 -0.17 5.70 -8.49
C GLY A 22 -1.59 5.27 -8.87
N MET A 23 -2.44 4.98 -7.89
CA MET A 23 -3.87 4.69 -8.06
C MET A 23 -4.74 5.95 -8.22
N ASN A 24 -4.15 7.15 -8.15
CA ASN A 24 -4.85 8.43 -8.09
C ASN A 24 -5.86 8.54 -6.92
N TRP A 25 -5.50 7.98 -5.76
CA TRP A 25 -6.32 8.00 -4.55
C TRP A 25 -5.79 8.98 -3.50
N ASP A 26 -6.72 9.66 -2.83
CA ASP A 26 -6.46 10.35 -1.57
C ASP A 26 -6.37 9.35 -0.40
N GLN A 27 -6.15 9.84 0.82
CA GLN A 27 -5.98 8.96 1.98
C GLN A 27 -7.31 8.32 2.41
N GLU A 28 -8.40 9.03 2.19
CA GLU A 28 -9.76 8.64 2.51
C GLU A 28 -10.20 7.46 1.61
N ARG A 29 -10.03 7.58 0.29
CA ARG A 29 -10.32 6.50 -0.67
C ARG A 29 -9.42 5.29 -0.46
N ALA A 30 -8.14 5.50 -0.22
CA ALA A 30 -7.23 4.38 0.04
C ALA A 30 -7.59 3.63 1.33
N ALA A 31 -8.04 4.34 2.37
CA ALA A 31 -8.53 3.72 3.60
C ALA A 31 -9.82 2.93 3.37
N GLU A 32 -10.76 3.47 2.58
CA GLU A 32 -12.00 2.80 2.17
C GLU A 32 -11.70 1.49 1.43
N GLU A 33 -10.86 1.51 0.40
CA GLU A 33 -10.50 0.33 -0.41
C GLU A 33 -9.78 -0.75 0.41
N LEU A 34 -9.00 -0.34 1.41
CA LEU A 34 -8.33 -1.26 2.34
C LEU A 34 -9.23 -1.72 3.50
N GLY A 35 -10.44 -1.18 3.63
CA GLY A 35 -11.36 -1.50 4.73
C GLY A 35 -10.84 -1.09 6.10
N VAL A 36 -10.05 -0.01 6.20
CA VAL A 36 -9.48 0.49 7.45
C VAL A 36 -9.94 1.92 7.73
N SER A 37 -9.82 2.36 8.99
CA SER A 37 -10.09 3.77 9.30
C SER A 37 -9.04 4.70 8.65
N VAL A 38 -9.47 5.91 8.27
CA VAL A 38 -8.57 6.97 7.76
C VAL A 38 -7.44 7.27 8.76
N ARG A 39 -7.73 7.19 10.07
CA ARG A 39 -6.73 7.36 11.13
C ARG A 39 -5.65 6.28 11.07
N SER A 40 -6.05 5.02 10.93
CA SER A 40 -5.12 3.89 10.78
C SER A 40 -4.27 4.05 9.53
N TYR A 41 -4.88 4.42 8.41
CA TYR A 41 -4.17 4.65 7.15
C TYR A 41 -3.11 5.76 7.27
N LYS A 42 -3.49 6.92 7.84
CA LYS A 42 -2.57 8.04 8.13
C LYS A 42 -1.40 7.63 9.03
N ARG A 43 -1.61 6.67 9.95
CA ARG A 43 -0.54 6.10 10.78
C ARG A 43 0.37 5.17 9.98
N TYR A 44 -0.18 4.35 9.09
CA TYR A 44 0.60 3.43 8.25
C TYR A 44 1.55 4.16 7.31
N GLU A 45 1.13 5.28 6.71
CA GLU A 45 2.04 6.10 5.86
C GLU A 45 3.25 6.67 6.60
N LYS A 46 3.19 6.74 7.93
CA LYS A 46 4.29 7.21 8.79
C LYS A 46 5.09 6.06 9.40
N ALA A 47 4.67 4.81 9.19
CA ALA A 47 5.32 3.65 9.77
C ALA A 47 6.62 3.33 9.02
N GLN A 48 7.65 2.91 9.75
CA GLN A 48 8.86 2.37 9.13
C GLN A 48 8.55 1.08 8.39
N ASN A 49 7.71 0.22 8.98
CA ASN A 49 7.25 -1.03 8.38
C ASN A 49 5.72 -1.09 8.45
N VAL A 50 5.07 -1.27 7.30
CA VAL A 50 3.64 -1.53 7.20
C VAL A 50 3.38 -3.02 7.49
N ALA A 51 2.25 -3.33 8.11
CA ALA A 51 1.89 -4.71 8.40
C ALA A 51 1.75 -5.52 7.10
N LYS A 52 2.24 -6.78 7.10
CA LYS A 52 2.20 -7.67 5.92
C LYS A 52 0.79 -7.83 5.33
N LEU A 53 -0.24 -7.78 6.17
CA LEU A 53 -1.64 -7.82 5.73
C LEU A 53 -1.98 -6.66 4.79
N ILE A 54 -1.55 -5.44 5.12
CA ILE A 54 -1.81 -4.26 4.29
C ILE A 54 -1.03 -4.36 2.98
N GLU A 55 0.22 -4.83 3.03
CA GLU A 55 1.02 -5.09 1.82
C GLU A 55 0.35 -6.11 0.88
N LEU A 56 -0.19 -7.20 1.41
CA LEU A 56 -0.91 -8.18 0.58
C LEU A 56 -2.20 -7.59 0.01
N ALA A 57 -2.91 -6.76 0.78
CA ALA A 57 -4.10 -6.08 0.33
C ALA A 57 -3.81 -5.07 -0.80
N THR A 58 -2.72 -4.28 -0.70
CA THR A 58 -2.32 -3.37 -1.79
C THR A 58 -1.97 -4.14 -3.07
N PHE A 59 -1.25 -5.27 -2.94
CA PHE A 59 -0.96 -6.14 -4.08
C PHE A 59 -2.23 -6.69 -4.74
N ALA A 60 -3.19 -7.17 -3.94
CA ALA A 60 -4.47 -7.68 -4.44
C ALA A 60 -5.27 -6.57 -5.17
N LEU A 61 -5.28 -5.35 -4.64
CA LEU A 61 -5.97 -4.22 -5.26
C LEU A 61 -5.32 -3.78 -6.59
N SER A 62 -3.98 -3.73 -6.65
CA SER A 62 -3.28 -3.40 -7.89
C SER A 62 -3.56 -4.43 -8.99
N THR A 63 -3.50 -5.72 -8.67
CA THR A 63 -3.76 -6.80 -9.64
C THR A 63 -5.21 -6.88 -10.09
N LYS A 64 -6.17 -6.44 -9.25
CA LYS A 64 -7.58 -6.33 -9.64
C LYS A 64 -7.80 -5.22 -10.68
N ASN A 65 -7.12 -4.09 -10.53
CA ASN A 65 -7.28 -2.95 -11.43
C ASN A 65 -6.64 -3.16 -12.81
N ASP A 66 -5.62 -4.02 -12.91
CA ASP A 66 -5.00 -4.37 -14.20
C ASP A 66 -5.88 -5.26 -15.09
N LYS A 67 -6.87 -5.96 -14.53
CA LYS A 67 -7.78 -6.82 -15.32
C LYS A 67 -8.87 -6.05 -16.08
N GLY A 68 -8.78 -4.72 -16.13
CA GLY A 68 -9.66 -3.84 -16.92
C GLY A 68 -9.22 -3.62 -18.38
N ILE A 69 -8.15 -4.26 -18.83
CA ILE A 69 -7.69 -4.19 -20.22
C ILE A 69 -8.01 -5.53 -20.90
N GLY A 70 -9.21 -5.59 -21.48
CA GLY A 70 -9.53 -6.54 -22.55
C GLY A 70 -8.97 -6.05 -23.88
#